data_AF-A0A357VF66-F1
#
_entry.id   AF-A0A357VF66-F1
#
_cell.length_a   1.000
_cell.length_b   1.000
_cell.length_c   1.000
_cell.angle_alpha   90.00
_cell.angle_beta   90.00
_cell.angle_gamma   90.00
#
_symmetry.space_group_name_H-M   'P 1'
#
loop_
_entity.id
_entity.type
_entity.pdbx_description
1 polymer ?
#
loop_
_entity_poly.entity_id
_entity_poly.type
_entity_poly.pdbx_seq_one_letter_code
_entity_poly.pdbx_strand_id
1 'polypeptide(L)'
;MSEVILDVHGIAYSYGAVPALGGITFQVRPGEMVAVIGPNGSGKSTLIKCLNRALRPRVGAVYLDGRDLWDYSLRETARRMAVVPQETVVEFDFTVAEIVLMGRQPHLSGLFRREGRRDLAAAREAMELTSTLHLAERLVSSLSGGERQRVIIARALAQEPEVLLLDEPTSHLDITYQVEILDLLTYLNRLKNISIIAVIHDLNLAAQYFPRVILLSGGRIVDVGPPERVITTPNIRKAYHTEVLLSRHPASGRLLVTPLPRRRAGEASGNPRPAVHLVGGGGTAAGLMEAMFCRGWKVTAGVLNRGDLDWEQGKLLGIEMVEIPPFVPISDEDHCRNLALVKRADCALLANVPFGQGNLRNLYALQEALADGLPVFLVDENPIEERDYTGGEATKVYKRMVEKGACLVPSEASAIEAIRGRFAEGLTFSG
;
A
#
# COMPACT_ATOMS: atom_id res chain seq x y z
N MET A 1 -4.98 -8.54 -35.22
CA MET A 1 -4.13 -8.53 -34.00
C MET A 1 -4.86 -9.34 -32.95
N SER A 2 -4.19 -10.25 -32.26
CA SER A 2 -4.79 -11.05 -31.18
C SER A 2 -5.34 -10.14 -30.07
N GLU A 3 -6.48 -10.51 -29.48
CA GLU A 3 -7.00 -9.83 -28.27
C GLU A 3 -6.09 -10.04 -27.04
N VAL A 4 -5.19 -11.03 -27.10
CA VAL A 4 -4.28 -11.45 -26.01
C VAL A 4 -2.86 -11.54 -26.55
N ILE A 5 -1.92 -10.78 -25.98
CA ILE A 5 -0.50 -10.85 -26.35
C ILE A 5 0.21 -12.00 -25.64
N LEU A 6 -0.14 -12.26 -24.38
CA LEU A 6 0.44 -13.33 -23.57
C LEU A 6 -0.67 -14.12 -22.89
N ASP A 7 -0.75 -15.42 -23.17
CA ASP A 7 -1.70 -16.33 -22.54
C ASP A 7 -0.94 -17.40 -21.74
N VAL A 8 -1.12 -17.38 -20.42
CA VAL A 8 -0.49 -18.30 -19.48
C VAL A 8 -1.55 -19.30 -19.05
N HIS A 9 -1.35 -20.57 -19.38
CA HIS A 9 -2.36 -21.60 -19.19
C HIS A 9 -1.88 -22.73 -18.27
N GLY A 10 -2.30 -22.68 -17.00
CA GLY A 10 -2.10 -23.76 -16.04
C GLY A 10 -0.65 -24.07 -15.71
N ILE A 11 0.27 -23.09 -15.77
CA ILE A 11 1.70 -23.39 -15.64
C ILE A 11 2.05 -23.87 -14.22
N ALA A 12 2.83 -24.95 -14.15
CA ALA A 12 3.40 -25.45 -12.91
C ALA A 12 4.91 -25.68 -13.09
N TYR A 13 5.67 -25.34 -12.04
CA TYR A 13 7.12 -25.45 -12.05
C TYR A 13 7.66 -25.86 -10.68
N SER A 14 8.73 -26.64 -10.66
CA SER A 14 9.39 -27.10 -9.43
C SER A 14 10.90 -27.15 -9.61
N TYR A 15 11.64 -26.64 -8.61
CA TYR A 15 13.09 -26.82 -8.50
C TYR A 15 13.35 -28.16 -7.80
N GLY A 16 13.69 -29.18 -8.58
CA GLY A 16 13.77 -30.55 -8.05
C GLY A 16 12.41 -31.00 -7.49
N ALA A 17 12.36 -31.29 -6.20
CA ALA A 17 11.14 -31.65 -5.47
C ALA A 17 10.39 -30.45 -4.86
N VAL A 18 10.96 -29.25 -4.89
CA VAL A 18 10.37 -28.06 -4.27
C VAL A 18 9.44 -27.37 -5.28
N PRO A 19 8.11 -27.36 -5.05
CA PRO A 19 7.17 -26.67 -5.94
C PRO A 19 7.35 -25.16 -5.82
N ALA A 20 7.46 -24.48 -6.96
CA ALA A 20 7.58 -23.03 -7.04
C ALA A 20 6.31 -22.38 -7.63
N LEU A 21 5.66 -23.04 -8.59
CA LEU A 21 4.40 -22.61 -9.21
C LEU A 21 3.44 -23.80 -9.33
N GLY A 22 2.15 -23.57 -9.11
CA GLY A 22 1.11 -24.59 -9.10
C GLY A 22 -0.17 -24.16 -9.82
N GLY A 23 -0.18 -24.27 -11.15
CA GLY A 23 -1.38 -24.05 -11.96
C GLY A 23 -1.71 -22.57 -12.15
N ILE A 24 -0.72 -21.76 -12.54
CA ILE A 24 -0.91 -20.33 -12.79
C ILE A 24 -1.61 -20.14 -14.14
N THR A 25 -2.72 -19.40 -14.14
CA THR A 25 -3.49 -19.08 -15.35
C THR A 25 -3.86 -17.60 -15.36
N PHE A 26 -3.46 -16.88 -16.40
CA PHE A 26 -3.90 -15.51 -16.66
C PHE A 26 -3.54 -15.09 -18.09
N GLN A 27 -4.21 -14.06 -18.58
CA GLN A 27 -3.96 -13.46 -19.89
C GLN A 27 -3.55 -12.00 -19.73
N VAL A 28 -2.74 -11.51 -20.68
CA VAL A 28 -2.35 -10.10 -20.83
C VAL A 28 -2.71 -9.64 -22.23
N ARG A 29 -3.36 -8.49 -22.34
CA ARG A 29 -3.75 -7.85 -23.61
C ARG A 29 -2.62 -6.96 -24.14
N PRO A 30 -2.56 -6.71 -25.47
CA PRO A 30 -1.62 -5.73 -26.01
C PRO A 30 -1.77 -4.36 -25.33
N GLY A 31 -0.65 -3.76 -24.90
CA GLY A 31 -0.64 -2.47 -24.22
C GLY A 31 -1.15 -2.52 -22.77
N GLU A 32 -1.36 -3.70 -22.19
CA GLU A 32 -1.76 -3.82 -20.78
C GLU A 32 -0.55 -3.75 -19.85
N MET A 33 -0.73 -3.12 -18.68
CA MET A 33 0.29 -3.02 -17.63
C MET A 33 -0.19 -3.76 -16.37
N VAL A 34 0.55 -4.79 -15.96
CA VAL A 34 0.18 -5.73 -14.91
C VAL A 34 1.28 -5.83 -13.85
N ALA A 35 0.93 -5.60 -12.59
CA ALA A 35 1.83 -5.86 -11.45
C ALA A 35 1.65 -7.29 -10.94
N VAL A 36 2.76 -7.96 -10.65
CA VAL A 36 2.78 -9.21 -9.88
C VAL A 36 3.28 -8.88 -8.48
N ILE A 37 2.39 -9.01 -7.49
CA ILE A 37 2.70 -8.77 -6.07
C ILE A 37 2.64 -10.10 -5.30
N GLY A 38 3.24 -10.13 -4.13
CA GLY A 38 3.22 -11.28 -3.22
C GLY A 38 4.41 -11.29 -2.27
N PRO A 39 4.38 -12.10 -1.19
CA PRO A 39 5.51 -12.21 -0.26
C PRO A 39 6.75 -12.81 -0.93
N ASN A 40 7.88 -12.74 -0.23
CA ASN A 40 9.10 -13.44 -0.66
C ASN A 40 8.85 -14.96 -0.73
N GLY A 41 9.43 -15.60 -1.75
CA GLY A 41 9.22 -17.04 -1.99
C GLY A 41 7.86 -17.41 -2.59
N SER A 42 7.00 -16.45 -2.96
CA SER A 42 5.70 -16.78 -3.58
C SER A 42 5.78 -17.29 -5.02
N GLY A 43 6.95 -17.21 -5.67
CA GLY A 43 7.18 -17.67 -7.04
C GLY A 43 7.21 -16.57 -8.11
N LYS A 44 7.24 -15.28 -7.74
CA LYS A 44 7.19 -14.13 -8.68
C LYS A 44 8.32 -14.17 -9.73
N SER A 45 9.57 -14.28 -9.29
CA SER A 45 10.71 -14.39 -10.20
C SER A 45 10.70 -15.69 -11.02
N THR A 46 10.19 -16.80 -10.45
CA THR A 46 9.99 -18.05 -11.19
C THR A 46 8.93 -17.89 -12.28
N LEU A 47 7.87 -17.14 -12.01
CA LEU A 47 6.85 -16.79 -13.01
C LEU A 47 7.50 -16.00 -14.14
N ILE A 48 8.22 -14.90 -13.85
CA ILE A 48 8.92 -14.12 -14.87
C ILE A 48 9.86 -15.00 -15.72
N LYS A 49 10.61 -15.92 -15.07
CA LYS A 49 11.48 -16.87 -15.76
C LYS A 49 10.74 -17.88 -16.64
N CYS A 50 9.50 -18.23 -16.30
CA CYS A 50 8.66 -19.05 -17.18
C CYS A 50 8.14 -18.24 -18.37
N LEU A 51 7.72 -16.98 -18.12
CA LEU A 51 7.20 -16.09 -19.17
C LEU A 51 8.27 -15.70 -20.18
N ASN A 52 9.52 -15.55 -19.75
CA ASN A 52 10.64 -15.18 -20.62
C ASN A 52 11.37 -16.37 -21.27
N ARG A 53 10.83 -17.59 -21.13
CA ARG A 53 11.41 -18.84 -21.66
C ARG A 53 12.74 -19.28 -21.02
N ALA A 54 13.22 -18.64 -19.95
CA ALA A 54 14.38 -19.12 -19.21
C ALA A 54 14.12 -20.46 -18.51
N LEU A 55 12.86 -20.71 -18.13
CA LEU A 55 12.41 -21.96 -17.52
C LEU A 55 11.23 -22.54 -18.29
N ARG A 56 11.30 -23.83 -18.63
CA ARG A 56 10.17 -24.56 -19.21
C ARG A 56 9.23 -25.02 -18.10
N PRO A 57 7.94 -24.64 -18.13
CA PRO A 57 6.94 -25.22 -17.24
C PRO A 57 6.90 -26.74 -17.39
N ARG A 58 6.67 -27.48 -16.29
CA ARG A 58 6.48 -28.94 -16.33
C ARG A 58 5.09 -29.32 -16.83
N VAL A 59 4.11 -28.49 -16.51
CA VAL A 59 2.71 -28.60 -16.90
C VAL A 59 2.26 -27.23 -17.36
N GLY A 60 1.31 -27.19 -18.29
CA GLY A 60 0.79 -25.96 -18.88
C GLY A 60 1.69 -25.39 -19.97
N ALA A 61 1.28 -24.27 -20.52
CA ALA A 61 1.97 -23.60 -21.61
C ALA A 61 1.89 -22.07 -21.46
N VAL A 62 2.82 -21.39 -22.11
CA VAL A 62 2.82 -19.93 -22.28
C VAL A 62 2.73 -19.66 -23.76
N TYR A 63 1.71 -18.95 -24.20
CA TYR A 63 1.52 -18.56 -25.59
C TYR A 63 1.84 -17.08 -25.77
N LEU A 64 2.66 -16.76 -26.76
CA LEU A 64 2.93 -15.40 -27.22
C LEU A 64 2.23 -15.21 -28.56
N ASP A 65 1.23 -14.32 -28.58
CA ASP A 65 0.41 -14.02 -29.76
C ASP A 65 -0.21 -15.29 -30.38
N GLY A 66 -0.79 -16.14 -29.52
CA GLY A 66 -1.49 -17.38 -29.90
C GLY A 66 -0.59 -18.58 -30.24
N ARG A 67 0.74 -18.43 -30.27
CA ARG A 67 1.70 -19.52 -30.52
C ARG A 67 2.48 -19.87 -29.26
N ASP A 68 2.72 -21.15 -29.00
CA ASP A 68 3.49 -21.59 -27.83
C ASP A 68 4.89 -20.95 -27.86
N LEU A 69 5.32 -20.40 -26.73
CA LEU A 69 6.60 -19.73 -26.56
C LEU A 69 7.79 -20.64 -26.92
N TRP A 70 7.63 -21.96 -26.76
CA TRP A 70 8.65 -22.96 -27.10
C TRP A 70 8.75 -23.26 -28.59
N ASP A 71 7.72 -22.93 -29.37
CA ASP A 71 7.74 -23.09 -30.84
C ASP A 71 8.53 -21.97 -31.53
N TYR A 72 8.68 -20.81 -30.89
CA TYR A 72 9.54 -19.74 -31.39
C TYR A 72 11.02 -20.13 -31.27
N SER A 73 11.88 -19.62 -32.14
CA SER A 73 13.32 -19.61 -31.90
C SER A 73 13.69 -18.61 -30.80
N LEU A 74 14.83 -18.80 -30.14
CA LEU A 74 15.30 -17.87 -29.10
C LEU A 74 15.42 -16.43 -29.64
N ARG A 75 15.82 -16.30 -30.91
CA ARG A 75 15.94 -15.02 -31.59
C ARG A 75 14.57 -14.36 -31.82
N GLU A 76 13.57 -15.12 -32.24
CA GLU A 76 12.20 -14.57 -32.40
C GLU A 76 11.62 -14.14 -31.06
N THR A 77 11.78 -14.95 -30.01
CA THR A 77 11.34 -14.57 -28.65
C THR A 77 12.02 -13.27 -28.20
N ALA A 78 13.35 -13.17 -28.33
CA ALA A 78 14.13 -12.00 -27.89
C ALA A 78 13.91 -10.73 -28.73
N ARG A 79 13.25 -10.83 -29.90
CA ARG A 79 12.81 -9.65 -30.67
C ARG A 79 11.46 -9.11 -30.21
N ARG A 80 10.60 -9.98 -29.66
CA ARG A 80 9.24 -9.62 -29.25
C ARG A 80 9.12 -9.37 -27.75
N MET A 81 10.02 -9.94 -26.96
CA MET A 81 9.98 -9.89 -25.51
C MET A 81 11.35 -9.55 -24.94
N ALA A 82 11.38 -8.55 -24.05
CA ALA A 82 12.58 -8.14 -23.34
C ALA A 82 12.40 -8.33 -21.83
N VAL A 83 13.51 -8.55 -21.13
CA VAL A 83 13.54 -8.78 -19.68
C VAL A 83 14.50 -7.79 -19.01
N VAL A 84 14.03 -7.16 -17.95
CA VAL A 84 14.82 -6.36 -17.02
C VAL A 84 14.95 -7.16 -15.72
N PRO A 85 16.10 -7.81 -15.46
CA PRO A 85 16.29 -8.61 -14.26
C PRO A 85 16.47 -7.73 -13.02
N GLN A 86 16.26 -8.34 -11.85
CA GLN A 86 16.45 -7.69 -10.54
C GLN A 86 17.88 -7.21 -10.33
N GLU A 87 18.85 -8.03 -10.71
CA GLU A 87 20.27 -7.70 -10.65
C GLU A 87 20.89 -7.84 -12.03
N THR A 88 21.64 -6.82 -12.45
CA THR A 88 22.53 -6.92 -13.60
C THR A 88 23.95 -6.79 -13.11
N VAL A 89 24.65 -7.92 -13.01
CA VAL A 89 26.10 -7.92 -12.81
C VAL A 89 26.73 -7.57 -14.14
N VAL A 90 27.41 -6.43 -14.20
CA VAL A 90 28.26 -6.08 -15.33
C VAL A 90 29.70 -6.25 -14.87
N GLU A 91 30.30 -7.38 -15.24
CA GLU A 91 31.64 -7.78 -14.79
C GLU A 91 32.78 -7.03 -15.50
N PHE A 92 32.46 -6.33 -16.60
CA PHE A 92 33.42 -5.62 -17.45
C PHE A 92 33.02 -4.16 -17.62
N ASP A 93 34.00 -3.25 -17.67
CA ASP A 93 33.77 -1.82 -17.83
C ASP A 93 33.40 -1.47 -19.29
N PHE A 94 32.14 -1.72 -19.65
CA PHE A 94 31.54 -1.23 -20.88
C PHE A 94 30.96 0.18 -20.67
N THR A 95 30.97 0.96 -21.75
CA THR A 95 30.23 2.22 -21.84
C THR A 95 28.72 1.96 -21.85
N VAL A 96 27.95 2.98 -21.48
CA VAL A 96 26.48 2.93 -21.57
C VAL A 96 26.02 2.65 -22.99
N ALA A 97 26.61 3.31 -23.99
CA ALA A 97 26.26 3.11 -25.39
C ALA A 97 26.45 1.65 -25.82
N GLU A 98 27.58 1.02 -25.43
CA GLU A 98 27.85 -0.39 -25.72
C GLU A 98 26.80 -1.30 -25.06
N ILE A 99 26.50 -1.09 -23.78
CA ILE A 99 25.50 -1.90 -23.06
C ILE A 99 24.13 -1.80 -23.71
N VAL A 100 23.70 -0.60 -24.09
CA VAL A 100 22.39 -0.42 -24.75
C VAL A 100 22.40 -1.07 -26.14
N LEU A 101 23.50 -0.93 -26.87
CA LEU A 101 23.67 -1.53 -28.19
C LEU A 101 23.63 -3.07 -28.15
N MET A 102 24.07 -3.71 -27.07
CA MET A 102 23.91 -5.17 -26.88
C MET A 102 22.44 -5.62 -26.97
N GLY A 103 21.48 -4.73 -26.69
CA GLY A 103 20.06 -4.98 -26.93
C GLY A 103 19.74 -5.33 -28.39
N ARG A 104 20.58 -4.95 -29.36
CA ARG A 104 20.38 -5.24 -30.78
C ARG A 104 20.82 -6.64 -31.20
N GLN A 105 21.43 -7.43 -30.32
CA GLN A 105 21.91 -8.78 -30.64
C GLN A 105 20.86 -9.70 -31.32
N PRO A 106 19.57 -9.71 -30.95
CA PRO A 106 18.56 -10.51 -31.65
C PRO A 106 18.31 -10.08 -33.11
N HIS A 107 18.61 -8.83 -33.46
CA HIS A 107 18.41 -8.25 -34.79
C HIS A 107 19.60 -8.49 -35.73
N LEU A 108 20.77 -8.79 -35.18
CA LEU A 108 21.96 -9.14 -35.94
C LEU A 108 21.85 -10.56 -36.52
N SER A 109 21.85 -10.67 -37.85
CA SER A 109 21.80 -11.95 -38.57
C SER A 109 23.16 -12.29 -39.20
N GLY A 110 23.80 -13.36 -38.72
CA GLY A 110 25.06 -13.90 -39.25
C GLY A 110 26.25 -13.70 -38.29
N LEU A 111 27.21 -14.65 -38.30
CA LEU A 111 28.33 -14.72 -37.35
C LEU A 111 29.27 -13.50 -37.36
N PHE A 112 29.22 -12.67 -38.40
CA PHE A 112 30.14 -11.54 -38.63
C PHE A 112 29.42 -10.22 -38.94
N ARG A 113 28.10 -10.15 -38.72
CA ARG A 113 27.34 -8.94 -39.01
C ARG A 113 27.57 -7.92 -37.89
N ARG A 114 28.20 -6.81 -38.25
CA ARG A 114 28.33 -5.63 -37.38
C ARG A 114 27.02 -4.83 -37.32
N GLU A 115 26.87 -4.06 -36.27
CA GLU A 115 25.77 -3.16 -36.02
C GLU A 115 25.64 -2.14 -37.15
N GLY A 116 24.43 -2.03 -37.71
CA GLY A 116 24.14 -1.10 -38.79
C GLY A 116 23.60 0.25 -38.28
N ARG A 117 23.33 1.15 -39.22
CA ARG A 117 22.69 2.45 -38.92
C ARG A 117 21.37 2.30 -38.15
N ARG A 118 20.57 1.26 -38.45
CA ARG A 118 19.30 0.99 -37.74
C ARG A 118 19.51 0.59 -36.28
N ASP A 119 20.56 -0.19 -36.00
CA ASP A 119 20.87 -0.65 -34.66
C ASP A 119 21.37 0.49 -33.78
N LEU A 120 22.26 1.34 -34.32
CA LEU A 120 22.71 2.56 -33.67
C LEU A 120 21.55 3.54 -33.42
N ALA A 121 20.64 3.69 -34.40
CA ALA A 121 19.46 4.54 -34.24
C ALA A 121 18.50 4.02 -33.15
N ALA A 122 18.24 2.71 -33.11
CA ALA A 122 17.39 2.09 -32.08
C ALA A 122 18.01 2.20 -30.68
N ALA A 123 19.33 1.99 -30.55
CA ALA A 123 20.04 2.17 -29.29
C ALA A 123 19.99 3.64 -28.82
N ARG A 124 20.16 4.59 -29.74
CA ARG A 124 20.04 6.02 -29.46
C ARG A 124 18.62 6.39 -29.01
N GLU A 125 17.60 5.97 -29.74
CA GLU A 125 16.19 6.22 -29.38
C GLU A 125 15.87 5.66 -27.99
N ALA A 126 16.34 4.44 -27.69
CA ALA A 126 16.16 3.84 -26.38
C ALA A 126 16.82 4.68 -25.27
N MET A 127 18.04 5.18 -25.48
CA MET A 127 18.71 6.07 -24.53
C MET A 127 18.02 7.42 -24.38
N GLU A 128 17.41 7.96 -25.43
CA GLU A 128 16.60 9.19 -25.37
C GLU A 128 15.34 8.96 -24.53
N LEU A 129 14.60 7.86 -24.78
CA LEU A 129 13.41 7.49 -24.02
C LEU A 129 13.68 7.29 -22.53
N THR A 130 14.85 6.75 -22.18
CA THR A 130 15.25 6.54 -20.78
C THR A 130 16.10 7.68 -20.21
N SER A 131 16.22 8.81 -20.92
CA SER A 131 17.04 9.96 -20.50
C SER A 131 18.48 9.60 -20.11
N THR A 132 19.10 8.64 -20.80
CA THR A 132 20.47 8.17 -20.56
C THR A 132 21.46 8.52 -21.67
N LEU A 133 21.01 9.22 -22.73
CA LEU A 133 21.89 9.58 -23.86
C LEU A 133 23.11 10.42 -23.42
N HIS A 134 22.94 11.29 -22.43
CA HIS A 134 24.03 12.10 -21.88
C HIS A 134 25.09 11.27 -21.12
N LEU A 135 24.78 10.01 -20.80
CA LEU A 135 25.68 9.06 -20.14
C LEU A 135 26.37 8.12 -21.14
N ALA A 136 26.09 8.23 -22.45
CA ALA A 136 26.50 7.26 -23.47
C ALA A 136 27.97 6.83 -23.39
N GLU A 137 28.89 7.78 -23.20
CA GLU A 137 30.34 7.54 -23.14
C GLU A 137 30.86 7.18 -21.74
N ARG A 138 30.01 7.24 -20.71
CA ARG A 138 30.40 6.89 -19.34
C ARG A 138 30.44 5.37 -19.16
N LEU A 139 31.37 4.92 -18.33
CA LEU A 139 31.42 3.53 -17.88
C LEU A 139 30.23 3.24 -16.96
N VAL A 140 29.59 2.08 -17.13
CA VAL A 140 28.41 1.71 -16.34
C VAL A 140 28.72 1.55 -14.85
N SER A 141 29.95 1.17 -14.52
CA SER A 141 30.46 1.03 -13.16
C SER A 141 30.53 2.37 -12.41
N SER A 142 30.53 3.49 -13.14
CA SER A 142 30.55 4.84 -12.58
C SER A 142 29.16 5.43 -12.29
N LEU A 143 28.09 4.70 -12.62
CA LEU A 143 26.72 5.19 -12.53
C LEU A 143 26.11 4.95 -11.14
N SER A 144 25.14 5.80 -10.78
CA SER A 144 24.26 5.51 -9.64
C SER A 144 23.39 4.29 -9.91
N GLY A 145 22.79 3.71 -8.86
CA GLY A 145 21.87 2.58 -9.00
C GLY A 145 20.69 2.88 -9.93
N GLY A 146 20.11 4.08 -9.82
CA GLY A 146 18.98 4.52 -10.65
C GLY A 146 19.38 4.78 -12.11
N GLU A 147 20.53 5.43 -12.34
CA GLU A 147 21.08 5.61 -13.69
C GLU A 147 21.35 4.27 -14.37
N ARG A 148 22.01 3.35 -13.65
CA ARG A 148 22.28 1.99 -14.13
C ARG A 148 20.98 1.27 -14.49
N GLN A 149 19.95 1.37 -13.66
CA GLN A 149 18.65 0.74 -13.94
C GLN A 149 18.01 1.28 -15.22
N ARG A 150 18.06 2.60 -15.45
CA ARG A 150 17.60 3.21 -16.70
C ARG A 150 18.39 2.73 -17.91
N VAL A 151 19.71 2.52 -17.78
CA VAL A 151 20.53 1.93 -18.85
C VAL A 151 20.12 0.48 -19.15
N ILE A 152 19.80 -0.33 -18.14
CA ILE A 152 19.31 -1.70 -18.37
C ILE A 152 17.94 -1.70 -19.05
N ILE A 153 17.05 -0.79 -18.69
CA ILE A 153 15.77 -0.59 -19.38
C ILE A 153 16.02 -0.13 -20.83
N ALA A 154 16.95 0.81 -21.05
CA ALA A 154 17.31 1.26 -22.39
C ALA A 154 17.80 0.10 -23.27
N ARG A 155 18.67 -0.77 -22.73
CA ARG A 155 19.09 -2.00 -23.41
C ARG A 155 17.91 -2.91 -23.78
N ALA A 156 16.95 -3.08 -22.86
CA ALA A 156 15.74 -3.85 -23.14
C ALA A 156 14.88 -3.18 -24.23
N LEU A 157 14.73 -1.86 -24.21
CA LEU A 157 13.98 -1.11 -25.22
C LEU A 157 14.65 -1.08 -26.58
N ALA A 158 15.98 -1.14 -26.63
CA ALA A 158 16.72 -1.27 -27.88
C ALA A 158 16.36 -2.56 -28.62
N GLN A 159 15.82 -3.59 -27.96
CA GLN A 159 15.27 -4.78 -28.64
C GLN A 159 13.99 -4.50 -29.43
N GLU A 160 13.34 -3.36 -29.20
CA GLU A 160 12.00 -3.00 -29.70
C GLU A 160 10.92 -4.04 -29.32
N PRO A 161 10.77 -4.37 -28.02
CA PRO A 161 9.87 -5.43 -27.59
C PRO A 161 8.40 -5.01 -27.64
N GLU A 162 7.51 -5.99 -27.87
CA GLU A 162 6.06 -5.87 -27.69
C GLU A 162 5.66 -6.13 -26.23
N VAL A 163 6.46 -6.94 -25.52
CA VAL A 163 6.28 -7.31 -24.11
C VAL A 163 7.55 -7.03 -23.32
N LEU A 164 7.43 -6.23 -22.25
CA LEU A 164 8.50 -5.93 -21.32
C LEU A 164 8.21 -6.61 -19.96
N LEU A 165 9.10 -7.51 -19.57
CA LEU A 165 9.05 -8.21 -18.29
C LEU A 165 10.07 -7.60 -17.33
N LEU A 166 9.64 -7.23 -16.13
CA LEU A 166 10.53 -6.67 -15.10
C LEU A 166 10.44 -7.47 -13.81
N ASP A 167 11.58 -7.88 -13.29
CA ASP A 167 11.69 -8.56 -11.99
C ASP A 167 12.24 -7.55 -10.98
N GLU A 168 11.36 -6.94 -10.18
CA GLU A 168 11.70 -5.97 -9.12
C GLU A 168 12.51 -4.74 -9.60
N PRO A 169 12.01 -3.99 -10.61
CA PRO A 169 12.78 -2.92 -11.25
C PRO A 169 13.08 -1.72 -10.35
N THR A 170 12.46 -1.64 -9.19
CA THR A 170 12.57 -0.56 -8.21
C THR A 170 13.34 -0.97 -6.95
N SER A 171 13.84 -2.22 -6.90
CA SER A 171 14.53 -2.76 -5.73
C SER A 171 15.86 -2.03 -5.49
N HIS A 172 16.19 -1.77 -4.22
CA HIS A 172 17.42 -1.06 -3.79
C HIS A 172 17.58 0.37 -4.34
N LEU A 173 16.52 0.98 -4.87
CA LEU A 173 16.51 2.38 -5.31
C LEU A 173 15.88 3.28 -4.25
N ASP A 174 16.34 4.53 -4.16
CA ASP A 174 15.65 5.55 -3.38
C ASP A 174 14.30 5.92 -3.99
N ILE A 175 13.45 6.57 -3.20
CA ILE A 175 12.06 6.89 -3.58
C ILE A 175 12.00 7.70 -4.89
N THR A 176 12.93 8.63 -5.10
CA THR A 176 12.99 9.45 -6.32
C THR A 176 13.18 8.57 -7.55
N TYR A 177 14.19 7.69 -7.54
CA TYR A 177 14.43 6.79 -8.67
C TYR A 177 13.33 5.75 -8.84
N GLN A 178 12.69 5.28 -7.78
CA GLN A 178 11.54 4.36 -7.90
C GLN A 178 10.39 5.01 -8.69
N VAL A 179 10.05 6.27 -8.36
CA VAL A 179 9.02 7.05 -9.05
C VAL A 179 9.41 7.29 -10.50
N GLU A 180 10.64 7.75 -10.77
CA GLU A 180 11.12 7.99 -12.14
C GLU A 180 11.06 6.74 -13.03
N ILE A 181 11.41 5.56 -12.49
CA ILE A 181 11.30 4.29 -13.23
C ILE A 181 9.84 3.95 -13.52
N LEU A 182 8.94 4.08 -12.54
CA LEU A 182 7.52 3.75 -12.73
C LEU A 182 6.80 4.74 -13.67
N ASP A 183 7.17 6.02 -13.63
CA ASP A 183 6.72 7.05 -14.56
C ASP A 183 7.19 6.72 -15.98
N LEU A 184 8.46 6.32 -16.15
CA LEU A 184 9.01 5.85 -17.42
C LEU A 184 8.24 4.65 -17.97
N LEU A 185 7.97 3.63 -17.14
CA LEU A 185 7.18 2.46 -17.58
C LEU A 185 5.76 2.86 -18.02
N THR A 186 5.12 3.77 -17.27
CA THR A 186 3.79 4.29 -17.61
C THR A 186 3.82 5.06 -18.94
N TYR A 187 4.85 5.86 -19.15
CA TYR A 187 5.08 6.60 -20.40
C TYR A 187 5.28 5.65 -21.58
N LEU A 188 6.11 4.61 -21.44
CA LEU A 188 6.36 3.60 -22.47
C LEU A 188 5.10 2.83 -22.81
N ASN A 189 4.32 2.42 -21.81
CA ASN A 189 3.04 1.75 -22.02
C ASN A 189 2.07 2.63 -22.83
N ARG A 190 1.93 3.90 -22.47
CA ARG A 190 0.99 4.82 -23.12
C ARG A 190 1.40 5.25 -24.53
N LEU A 191 2.68 5.59 -24.74
CA LEU A 191 3.13 6.11 -26.03
C LEU A 191 3.57 5.05 -27.02
N LYS A 192 4.16 3.95 -26.54
CA LYS A 192 4.70 2.87 -27.40
C LYS A 192 3.80 1.64 -27.43
N ASN A 193 2.69 1.63 -26.68
CA ASN A 193 1.76 0.51 -26.58
C ASN A 193 2.44 -0.81 -26.17
N ILE A 194 3.52 -0.71 -25.39
CA ILE A 194 4.26 -1.88 -24.88
C ILE A 194 3.46 -2.51 -23.74
N SER A 195 3.32 -3.83 -23.78
CA SER A 195 2.68 -4.59 -22.70
C SER A 195 3.69 -4.83 -21.59
N ILE A 196 3.35 -4.50 -20.35
CA ILE A 196 4.31 -4.51 -19.23
C ILE A 196 3.83 -5.47 -18.16
N ILE A 197 4.70 -6.39 -17.74
CA ILE A 197 4.47 -7.23 -16.56
C ILE A 197 5.65 -7.01 -15.61
N ALA A 198 5.37 -6.44 -14.44
CA ALA A 198 6.41 -6.09 -13.47
C ALA A 198 6.16 -6.74 -12.11
N VAL A 199 7.19 -7.32 -11.52
CA VAL A 199 7.16 -7.73 -10.11
C VAL A 199 7.38 -6.50 -9.24
N ILE A 200 6.40 -6.17 -8.39
CA ILE A 200 6.43 -5.00 -7.51
C ILE A 200 6.28 -5.47 -6.06
N HIS A 201 7.15 -5.01 -5.18
CA HIS A 201 7.10 -5.35 -3.75
C HIS A 201 6.22 -4.40 -2.95
N ASP A 202 6.26 -3.12 -3.28
CA ASP A 202 5.50 -2.09 -2.59
C ASP A 202 4.05 -2.09 -3.09
N LEU A 203 3.11 -2.38 -2.18
CA LEU A 203 1.68 -2.45 -2.49
C LEU A 203 1.09 -1.09 -2.91
N ASN A 204 1.62 0.00 -2.37
CA ASN A 204 1.19 1.36 -2.71
C ASN A 204 1.66 1.73 -4.12
N LEU A 205 2.92 1.43 -4.47
CA LEU A 205 3.41 1.63 -5.83
C LEU A 205 2.64 0.77 -6.84
N ALA A 206 2.34 -0.48 -6.50
CA ALA A 206 1.52 -1.34 -7.35
C ALA A 206 0.12 -0.74 -7.57
N ALA A 207 -0.55 -0.28 -6.50
CA ALA A 207 -1.88 0.32 -6.58
C ALA A 207 -1.92 1.66 -7.33
N GLN A 208 -0.84 2.43 -7.23
CA GLN A 208 -0.72 3.74 -7.86
C GLN A 208 -0.50 3.63 -9.38
N TYR A 209 0.39 2.73 -9.81
CA TYR A 209 0.89 2.70 -11.19
C TYR A 209 0.23 1.64 -12.08
N PHE A 210 -0.22 0.52 -11.52
CA PHE A 210 -0.67 -0.61 -12.32
C PHE A 210 -2.20 -0.72 -12.32
N PRO A 211 -2.85 -0.63 -13.50
CA PRO A 211 -4.30 -0.81 -13.61
C PRO A 211 -4.78 -2.21 -13.22
N ARG A 212 -3.90 -3.21 -13.28
CA ARG A 212 -4.19 -4.59 -12.94
C ARG A 212 -3.08 -5.21 -12.11
N VAL A 213 -3.48 -6.01 -11.14
CA VAL A 213 -2.61 -6.66 -10.16
C VAL A 213 -2.92 -8.16 -10.12
N ILE A 214 -1.86 -8.96 -10.01
CA ILE A 214 -1.89 -10.39 -9.74
C ILE A 214 -1.27 -10.59 -8.36
N LEU A 215 -2.06 -11.06 -7.39
CA LEU A 215 -1.55 -11.43 -6.07
C LEU A 215 -1.16 -12.90 -6.06
N LEU A 216 0.14 -13.16 -5.88
CA LEU A 216 0.72 -14.50 -5.84
C LEU A 216 1.10 -14.89 -4.40
N SER A 217 0.66 -16.06 -3.93
CA SER A 217 1.08 -16.63 -2.65
C SER A 217 1.21 -18.15 -2.74
N GLY A 218 2.27 -18.71 -2.16
CA GLY A 218 2.54 -20.15 -2.19
C GLY A 218 2.56 -20.77 -3.60
N GLY A 219 3.07 -20.04 -4.60
CA GLY A 219 3.11 -20.51 -5.98
C GLY A 219 1.76 -20.55 -6.69
N ARG A 220 0.71 -19.89 -6.15
CA ARG A 220 -0.63 -19.84 -6.73
C ARG A 220 -1.16 -18.42 -6.77
N ILE A 221 -2.00 -18.13 -7.75
CA ILE A 221 -2.76 -16.89 -7.81
C ILE A 221 -3.82 -16.91 -6.70
N VAL A 222 -3.82 -15.88 -5.86
CA VAL A 222 -4.85 -15.64 -4.85
C VAL A 222 -6.03 -14.88 -5.47
N ASP A 223 -5.75 -13.80 -6.21
CA ASP A 223 -6.74 -13.03 -6.97
C ASP A 223 -6.04 -12.22 -8.09
N VAL A 224 -6.83 -11.82 -9.09
CA VAL A 224 -6.40 -11.00 -10.23
C VAL A 224 -7.48 -9.99 -10.60
N GLY A 225 -7.08 -8.74 -10.81
CA GLY A 225 -8.02 -7.67 -11.13
C GLY A 225 -7.44 -6.29 -10.84
N PRO A 226 -8.28 -5.24 -10.79
CA PRO A 226 -7.85 -3.91 -10.39
C PRO A 226 -7.35 -3.91 -8.92
N PRO A 227 -6.45 -2.98 -8.55
CA PRO A 227 -5.89 -2.89 -7.20
C PRO A 227 -6.94 -2.95 -6.08
N GLU A 228 -8.06 -2.25 -6.22
CA GLU A 228 -9.12 -2.16 -5.20
C GLU A 228 -9.82 -3.49 -4.93
N ARG A 229 -9.84 -4.39 -5.92
CA ARG A 229 -10.40 -5.74 -5.77
C ARG A 229 -9.37 -6.69 -5.16
N VAL A 230 -8.11 -6.59 -5.58
CA VAL A 230 -7.08 -7.57 -5.24
C VAL A 230 -6.44 -7.25 -3.88
N ILE A 231 -6.13 -5.99 -3.62
CA ILE A 231 -5.47 -5.50 -2.41
C ILE A 231 -6.56 -5.20 -1.36
N THR A 232 -7.12 -6.26 -0.79
CA THR A 232 -8.10 -6.19 0.31
C THR A 232 -7.48 -6.68 1.62
N THR A 233 -7.97 -6.21 2.78
CA THR A 233 -7.48 -6.68 4.08
C THR A 233 -7.50 -8.21 4.21
N PRO A 234 -8.57 -8.93 3.80
CA PRO A 234 -8.56 -10.39 3.79
C PRO A 234 -7.48 -11.01 2.89
N ASN A 235 -7.29 -10.49 1.68
CA ASN A 235 -6.28 -11.00 0.74
C ASN A 235 -4.86 -10.75 1.25
N ILE A 236 -4.58 -9.56 1.78
CA ILE A 236 -3.26 -9.23 2.32
C ILE A 236 -2.98 -10.04 3.59
N ARG A 237 -3.95 -10.20 4.49
CA ARG A 237 -3.82 -11.08 5.66
C ARG A 237 -3.52 -12.52 5.25
N LYS A 238 -4.22 -13.04 4.24
CA LYS A 238 -4.02 -14.41 3.72
C LYS A 238 -2.66 -14.58 3.06
N ALA A 239 -2.21 -13.61 2.26
CA ALA A 239 -1.01 -13.75 1.45
C ALA A 239 0.28 -13.35 2.20
N TYR A 240 0.25 -12.28 2.98
CA TYR A 240 1.42 -11.71 3.67
C TYR A 240 1.46 -12.00 5.18
N HIS A 241 0.38 -12.55 5.74
CA HIS A 241 0.22 -12.74 7.19
C HIS A 241 0.37 -11.43 7.98
N THR A 242 -0.12 -10.33 7.40
CA THR A 242 0.03 -8.98 7.94
C THR A 242 -1.33 -8.30 7.98
N GLU A 243 -1.64 -7.67 9.11
CA GLU A 243 -2.80 -6.79 9.23
C GLU A 243 -2.51 -5.47 8.55
N VAL A 244 -3.47 -4.97 7.78
CA VAL A 244 -3.34 -3.70 7.06
C VAL A 244 -4.61 -2.88 7.20
N LEU A 245 -4.42 -1.57 7.30
CA LEU A 245 -5.45 -0.58 7.11
C LEU A 245 -5.46 -0.16 5.64
N LEU A 246 -6.65 -0.05 5.05
CA LEU A 246 -6.82 0.33 3.65
C LEU A 246 -7.59 1.64 3.55
N SER A 247 -6.92 2.72 3.17
CA SER A 247 -7.57 4.02 2.95
C SER A 247 -7.42 4.46 1.50
N ARG A 248 -7.97 5.63 1.16
CA ARG A 248 -7.72 6.28 -0.13
C ARG A 248 -6.82 7.48 0.09
N HIS A 249 -5.82 7.62 -0.77
CA HIS A 249 -4.96 8.79 -0.76
C HIS A 249 -5.77 10.05 -1.15
N PRO A 250 -5.85 11.09 -0.30
CA PRO A 250 -6.74 12.24 -0.51
C PRO A 250 -6.55 12.95 -1.86
N ALA A 251 -5.30 13.10 -2.30
CA ALA A 251 -5.01 13.82 -3.55
C ALA A 251 -5.20 12.98 -4.84
N SER A 252 -5.06 11.66 -4.77
CA SER A 252 -5.01 10.80 -5.97
C SER A 252 -6.18 9.83 -6.07
N GLY A 253 -6.95 9.64 -4.99
CA GLY A 253 -8.02 8.66 -4.87
C GLY A 253 -7.56 7.20 -4.90
N ARG A 254 -6.24 6.96 -5.06
CA ARG A 254 -5.64 5.63 -5.13
C ARG A 254 -5.64 4.96 -3.77
N LEU A 255 -5.65 3.63 -3.78
CA LEU A 255 -5.58 2.84 -2.56
C LEU A 255 -4.25 3.08 -1.83
N LEU A 256 -4.33 3.29 -0.51
CA LEU A 256 -3.21 3.38 0.39
C LEU A 256 -3.28 2.22 1.38
N VAL A 257 -2.19 1.48 1.49
CA VAL A 257 -2.01 0.33 2.37
C VAL A 257 -1.06 0.73 3.49
N THR A 258 -1.58 0.72 4.71
CA THR A 258 -0.80 0.98 5.93
C THR A 258 -0.63 -0.33 6.70
N PRO A 259 0.57 -0.91 6.75
CA PRO A 259 0.85 -2.07 7.58
C PRO A 259 0.66 -1.75 9.05
N LEU A 260 -0.12 -2.58 9.75
CA LEU A 260 -0.32 -2.46 11.18
C LEU A 260 0.73 -3.30 11.92
N PRO A 261 1.30 -2.79 13.03
CA PRO A 261 2.29 -3.53 13.82
C PRO A 261 1.76 -4.90 14.23
N ARG A 262 2.53 -5.96 13.95
CA ARG A 262 2.23 -7.30 14.49
C ARG A 262 2.33 -7.24 16.02
N ARG A 263 1.23 -7.53 16.70
CA ARG A 263 1.26 -7.74 18.14
C ARG A 263 2.17 -8.93 18.46
N ARG A 264 3.15 -8.75 19.34
CA ARG A 264 3.90 -9.88 19.89
C ARG A 264 2.91 -10.79 20.61
N ALA A 265 2.88 -12.07 20.25
CA ALA A 265 2.00 -13.08 20.86
C ALA A 265 2.26 -13.32 22.38
N GLY A 266 3.15 -12.55 23.02
CA GLY A 266 3.36 -12.53 24.48
C GLY A 266 2.84 -11.27 25.19
N GLU A 267 2.67 -10.14 24.50
CA GLU A 267 2.11 -8.90 25.11
C GLU A 267 0.59 -8.99 25.33
N ALA A 268 -0.05 -9.99 24.72
CA ALA A 268 -1.49 -10.24 24.82
C ALA A 268 -1.93 -10.82 26.17
N SER A 269 -1.01 -11.24 27.05
CA SER A 269 -1.33 -12.03 28.26
C SER A 269 -1.40 -11.24 29.58
N GLY A 270 -1.22 -9.91 29.56
CA GLY A 270 -1.30 -9.12 30.80
C GLY A 270 -1.60 -7.62 30.63
N ASN A 271 -1.75 -7.10 29.41
CA ASN A 271 -2.09 -5.69 29.22
C ASN A 271 -3.61 -5.50 29.24
N PRO A 272 -4.14 -4.56 30.04
CA PRO A 272 -5.56 -4.25 30.07
C PRO A 272 -6.06 -3.81 28.69
N ARG A 273 -7.27 -4.26 28.33
CA ARG A 273 -7.96 -3.89 27.09
C ARG A 273 -9.23 -3.14 27.44
N PRO A 274 -9.11 -1.89 27.92
CA PRO A 274 -10.28 -1.13 28.31
C PRO A 274 -11.21 -0.91 27.11
N ALA A 275 -12.50 -0.91 27.38
CA ALA A 275 -13.49 -0.31 26.53
C ALA A 275 -13.43 1.21 26.71
N VAL A 276 -13.17 1.95 25.64
CA VAL A 276 -13.07 3.41 25.67
C VAL A 276 -14.16 4.00 24.80
N HIS A 277 -14.93 4.94 25.36
CA HIS A 277 -15.85 5.77 24.59
C HIS A 277 -15.19 7.10 24.26
N LEU A 278 -15.09 7.41 22.97
CA LEU A 278 -14.38 8.58 22.48
C LEU A 278 -15.35 9.66 22.02
N VAL A 279 -15.22 10.84 22.62
CA VAL A 279 -15.97 12.02 22.23
C VAL A 279 -15.07 12.86 21.33
N GLY A 280 -15.38 12.84 20.03
CA GLY A 280 -14.63 13.51 18.98
C GLY A 280 -15.41 14.63 18.29
N GLY A 281 -14.82 15.15 17.23
CA GLY A 281 -15.39 16.21 16.40
C GLY A 281 -14.30 16.95 15.63
N GLY A 282 -14.59 17.28 14.37
CA GLY A 282 -13.71 18.10 13.55
C GLY A 282 -12.39 17.43 13.14
N GLY A 283 -12.28 16.10 13.24
CA GLY A 283 -11.07 15.36 12.86
C GLY A 283 -10.05 15.16 13.99
N THR A 284 -10.38 15.59 15.21
CA THR A 284 -9.48 15.55 16.38
C THR A 284 -9.42 14.17 17.06
N ALA A 285 -10.29 13.24 16.64
CA ALA A 285 -10.44 11.93 17.26
C ALA A 285 -9.86 10.79 16.39
N ALA A 286 -9.68 11.03 15.10
CA ALA A 286 -9.14 10.10 14.11
C ALA A 286 -7.84 9.40 14.57
N GLY A 287 -6.85 10.17 15.03
CA GLY A 287 -5.56 9.64 15.50
C GLY A 287 -5.70 8.76 16.74
N LEU A 288 -6.50 9.20 17.71
CA LEU A 288 -6.82 8.43 18.91
C LEU A 288 -7.54 7.11 18.59
N MET A 289 -8.52 7.13 17.69
CA MET A 289 -9.23 5.93 17.25
C MET A 289 -8.25 4.89 16.68
N GLU A 290 -7.38 5.31 15.76
CA GLU A 290 -6.38 4.43 15.17
C GLU A 290 -5.39 3.91 16.24
N ALA A 291 -4.90 4.79 17.11
CA ALA A 291 -3.96 4.43 18.17
C ALA A 291 -4.53 3.40 19.16
N MET A 292 -5.80 3.57 19.57
CA MET A 292 -6.49 2.64 20.47
C MET A 292 -6.84 1.33 19.78
N PHE A 293 -7.30 1.38 18.52
CA PHE A 293 -7.61 0.21 17.72
C PHE A 293 -6.37 -0.66 17.49
N CYS A 294 -5.23 -0.04 17.15
CA CYS A 294 -3.94 -0.73 17.01
C CYS A 294 -3.54 -1.49 18.29
N ARG A 295 -3.87 -0.93 19.47
CA ARG A 295 -3.65 -1.55 20.79
C ARG A 295 -4.69 -2.61 21.16
N GLY A 296 -5.83 -2.64 20.47
CA GLY A 296 -6.87 -3.66 20.63
C GLY A 296 -7.84 -3.38 21.75
N TRP A 297 -7.95 -2.10 22.07
CA TRP A 297 -8.98 -1.60 22.96
C TRP A 297 -10.31 -1.65 22.22
N LYS A 298 -11.40 -1.82 22.98
CA LYS A 298 -12.73 -1.76 22.40
C LYS A 298 -13.14 -0.30 22.33
N VAL A 299 -13.12 0.27 21.13
CA VAL A 299 -13.44 1.69 20.93
C VAL A 299 -14.90 1.83 20.49
N THR A 300 -15.59 2.81 21.07
CA THR A 300 -16.85 3.35 20.55
C THR A 300 -16.71 4.86 20.44
N ALA A 301 -17.49 5.54 19.61
CA ALA A 301 -17.40 7.00 19.51
C ALA A 301 -18.75 7.68 19.28
N GLY A 302 -18.87 8.94 19.68
CA GLY A 302 -20.06 9.73 19.38
C GLY A 302 -20.14 11.05 20.15
N VAL A 303 -20.92 12.01 19.67
CA VAL A 303 -21.68 12.01 18.40
C VAL A 303 -20.85 12.65 17.27
N LEU A 304 -20.74 12.00 16.10
CA LEU A 304 -19.89 12.45 14.97
C LEU A 304 -20.73 12.84 13.74
N ASN A 305 -20.25 13.82 12.97
CA ASN A 305 -20.92 14.24 11.73
C ASN A 305 -20.54 13.31 10.59
N ARG A 306 -21.53 12.84 9.83
CA ARG A 306 -21.27 12.02 8.62
C ARG A 306 -20.38 12.79 7.64
N GLY A 307 -19.30 12.15 7.20
CA GLY A 307 -18.35 12.73 6.24
C GLY A 307 -17.28 13.64 6.85
N ASP A 308 -17.23 13.78 8.18
CA ASP A 308 -16.03 14.32 8.83
C ASP A 308 -14.94 13.24 8.98
N LEU A 309 -13.70 13.67 9.25
CA LEU A 309 -12.53 12.79 9.31
C LEU A 309 -12.64 11.75 10.44
N ASP A 310 -13.29 12.09 11.56
CA ASP A 310 -13.48 11.18 12.69
C ASP A 310 -14.47 10.07 12.34
N TRP A 311 -15.56 10.42 11.65
CA TRP A 311 -16.54 9.47 11.13
C TRP A 311 -15.93 8.56 10.07
N GLU A 312 -15.16 9.11 9.12
CA GLU A 312 -14.48 8.31 8.09
C GLU A 312 -13.53 7.29 8.72
N GLN A 313 -12.74 7.71 9.71
CA GLN A 313 -11.85 6.80 10.42
C GLN A 313 -12.59 5.75 11.23
N GLY A 314 -13.64 6.12 11.95
CA GLY A 314 -14.43 5.16 12.69
C GLY A 314 -15.13 4.13 11.77
N LYS A 315 -15.60 4.55 10.59
CA LYS A 315 -16.11 3.62 9.56
C LYS A 315 -15.02 2.69 9.05
N LEU A 316 -13.84 3.23 8.77
CA LEU A 316 -12.70 2.47 8.28
C LEU A 316 -12.25 1.39 9.28
N LEU A 317 -12.23 1.73 10.57
CA LEU A 317 -11.84 0.84 11.66
C LEU A 317 -12.97 -0.10 12.12
N GLY A 318 -14.20 0.07 11.61
CA GLY A 318 -15.37 -0.69 12.03
C GLY A 318 -15.81 -0.42 13.47
N ILE A 319 -15.57 0.80 13.96
CA ILE A 319 -15.94 1.27 15.31
C ILE A 319 -17.45 1.50 15.38
N GLU A 320 -18.08 1.08 16.48
CA GLU A 320 -19.49 1.37 16.76
C GLU A 320 -19.64 2.85 17.13
N MET A 321 -20.50 3.59 16.42
CA MET A 321 -20.62 5.04 16.56
C MET A 321 -22.05 5.56 16.54
N VAL A 322 -22.28 6.68 17.23
CA VAL A 322 -23.45 7.54 16.98
C VAL A 322 -23.08 8.58 15.92
N GLU A 323 -23.80 8.55 14.80
CA GLU A 323 -23.57 9.42 13.65
C GLU A 323 -24.81 10.27 13.34
N ILE A 324 -24.58 11.54 12.98
CA ILE A 324 -25.63 12.50 12.62
C ILE A 324 -25.36 13.15 11.25
N PRO A 325 -26.37 13.71 10.58
CA PRO A 325 -26.15 14.51 9.39
C PRO A 325 -25.25 15.73 9.66
N PRO A 326 -24.47 16.22 8.67
CA PRO A 326 -23.61 17.39 8.83
C PRO A 326 -24.38 18.63 9.29
N PHE A 327 -23.77 19.42 10.18
CA PHE A 327 -24.27 20.72 10.65
C PHE A 327 -25.62 20.66 11.39
N VAL A 328 -26.06 19.48 11.81
CA VAL A 328 -27.27 19.31 12.62
C VAL A 328 -26.87 19.27 14.11
N PRO A 329 -27.58 19.99 15.00
CA PRO A 329 -27.33 19.88 16.43
C PRO A 329 -27.69 18.50 16.96
N ILE A 330 -26.99 18.03 17.98
CA ILE A 330 -27.25 16.73 18.62
C ILE A 330 -28.68 16.73 19.20
N SER A 331 -29.54 15.83 18.71
CA SER A 331 -30.92 15.68 19.20
C SER A 331 -30.97 14.98 20.56
N ASP A 332 -32.15 14.94 21.20
CA ASP A 332 -32.34 14.17 22.46
C ASP A 332 -32.13 12.67 22.21
N GLU A 333 -32.60 12.17 21.07
CA GLU A 333 -32.44 10.77 20.67
C GLU A 333 -30.95 10.42 20.45
N ASP A 334 -30.20 11.27 19.74
CA ASP A 334 -28.76 11.08 19.53
C ASP A 334 -27.99 11.12 20.85
N HIS A 335 -28.37 12.04 21.74
CA HIS A 335 -27.75 12.16 23.05
C HIS A 335 -27.98 10.91 23.91
N CYS A 336 -29.21 10.39 23.95
CA CYS A 336 -29.52 9.14 24.65
C CYS A 336 -28.76 7.94 24.06
N ARG A 337 -28.64 7.85 22.73
CA ARG A 337 -27.82 6.83 22.07
C ARG A 337 -26.34 6.95 22.46
N ASN A 338 -25.82 8.18 22.55
CA ASN A 338 -24.44 8.43 22.95
C ASN A 338 -24.18 7.99 24.38
N LEU A 339 -25.06 8.38 25.31
CA LEU A 339 -25.00 7.95 26.71
C LEU A 339 -25.03 6.42 26.86
N ALA A 340 -25.81 5.72 26.04
CA ALA A 340 -25.84 4.26 26.04
C ALA A 340 -24.49 3.63 25.65
N LEU A 341 -23.73 4.25 24.74
CA LEU A 341 -22.35 3.82 24.42
C LEU A 341 -21.38 4.17 25.54
N VAL A 342 -21.48 5.36 26.12
CA VAL A 342 -20.63 5.81 27.25
C VAL A 342 -20.77 4.84 28.44
N LYS A 343 -21.99 4.42 28.78
CA LYS A 343 -22.27 3.49 29.89
C LYS A 343 -21.72 2.08 29.68
N ARG A 344 -21.34 1.71 28.45
CA ARG A 344 -20.72 0.42 28.10
C ARG A 344 -19.19 0.46 28.13
N ALA A 345 -18.59 1.62 28.34
CA ALA A 345 -17.15 1.81 28.38
C ALA A 345 -16.61 1.71 29.81
N ASP A 346 -15.34 1.37 29.94
CA ASP A 346 -14.60 1.40 31.20
C ASP A 346 -14.10 2.83 31.51
N CYS A 347 -13.91 3.65 30.48
CA CYS A 347 -13.63 5.08 30.60
C CYS A 347 -14.09 5.86 29.37
N ALA A 348 -14.21 7.18 29.52
CA ALA A 348 -14.47 8.10 28.42
C ALA A 348 -13.27 9.03 28.17
N LEU A 349 -13.02 9.37 26.91
CA LEU A 349 -11.96 10.30 26.49
C LEU A 349 -12.55 11.40 25.62
N LEU A 350 -12.33 12.65 26.02
CA LEU A 350 -12.60 13.82 25.18
C LEU A 350 -11.35 14.19 24.40
N ALA A 351 -11.44 14.17 23.06
CA ALA A 351 -10.39 14.70 22.19
C ALA A 351 -10.30 16.24 22.28
N ASN A 352 -9.32 16.84 21.59
CA ASN A 352 -9.10 18.30 21.61
C ASN A 352 -10.14 19.08 20.75
N VAL A 353 -11.43 18.81 20.97
CA VAL A 353 -12.56 19.25 20.15
C VAL A 353 -12.92 20.73 20.42
N PRO A 354 -13.26 21.53 19.39
CA PRO A 354 -13.92 22.82 19.56
C PRO A 354 -15.44 22.67 19.79
N PHE A 355 -15.99 23.50 20.68
CA PHE A 355 -17.40 23.44 21.07
C PHE A 355 -18.21 24.61 20.52
N GLY A 356 -19.27 24.26 19.80
CA GLY A 356 -20.33 25.17 19.39
C GLY A 356 -21.68 24.75 19.99
N GLN A 357 -22.71 25.54 19.75
CA GLN A 357 -24.07 25.24 20.27
C GLN A 357 -24.59 23.86 19.83
N GLY A 358 -24.17 23.39 18.65
CA GLY A 358 -24.63 22.11 18.10
C GLY A 358 -24.05 20.86 18.75
N ASN A 359 -22.87 20.93 19.37
CA ASN A 359 -22.18 19.76 19.93
C ASN A 359 -22.01 19.81 21.45
N LEU A 360 -22.55 20.81 22.13
CA LEU A 360 -22.41 20.99 23.59
C LEU A 360 -22.89 19.78 24.40
N ARG A 361 -23.85 19.02 23.87
CA ARG A 361 -24.36 17.78 24.48
C ARG A 361 -23.34 16.68 24.63
N ASN A 362 -22.25 16.71 23.86
CA ASN A 362 -21.11 15.82 24.06
C ASN A 362 -20.43 16.08 25.42
N LEU A 363 -20.30 17.35 25.85
CA LEU A 363 -19.77 17.67 27.19
C LEU A 363 -20.73 17.26 28.30
N TYR A 364 -22.03 17.46 28.11
CA TYR A 364 -23.01 17.02 29.10
C TYR A 364 -23.01 15.50 29.28
N ALA A 365 -22.84 14.74 28.20
CA ALA A 365 -22.74 13.28 28.29
C ALA A 365 -21.53 12.83 29.15
N LEU A 366 -20.39 13.50 28.99
CA LEU A 366 -19.19 13.24 29.80
C LEU A 366 -19.37 13.70 31.25
N GLN A 367 -20.05 14.82 31.47
CA GLN A 367 -20.35 15.30 32.82
C GLN A 367 -21.27 14.33 33.57
N GLU A 368 -22.28 13.77 32.90
CA GLU A 368 -23.15 12.73 33.46
C GLU A 368 -22.34 11.48 33.78
N ALA A 369 -21.52 11.00 32.84
CA ALA A 369 -20.69 9.82 33.04
C ALA A 369 -19.71 9.98 34.20
N LEU A 370 -19.10 11.16 34.36
CA LEU A 370 -18.24 11.47 35.49
C LEU A 370 -19.01 11.47 36.82
N ALA A 371 -20.24 11.99 36.83
CA ALA A 371 -21.10 11.96 38.01
C ALA A 371 -21.52 10.53 38.39
N ASP A 372 -21.68 9.65 37.41
CA ASP A 372 -21.95 8.22 37.57
C ASP A 372 -20.68 7.41 37.97
N GLY A 373 -19.53 8.08 38.12
CA GLY A 373 -18.27 7.47 38.57
C GLY A 373 -17.39 6.90 37.46
N LEU A 374 -17.74 7.11 36.18
CA LEU A 374 -16.90 6.70 35.06
C LEU A 374 -15.63 7.59 35.00
N PRO A 375 -14.44 7.01 34.87
CA PRO A 375 -13.22 7.78 34.64
C PRO A 375 -13.33 8.56 33.32
N VAL A 376 -13.13 9.88 33.38
CA VAL A 376 -13.12 10.76 32.21
C VAL A 376 -11.74 11.39 32.06
N PHE A 377 -11.18 11.28 30.85
CA PHE A 377 -9.93 11.90 30.45
C PHE A 377 -10.21 13.03 29.46
N LEU A 378 -9.52 14.16 29.62
CA LEU A 378 -9.71 15.36 28.80
C LEU A 378 -8.38 15.75 28.16
N VAL A 379 -8.29 15.64 26.83
CA VAL A 379 -7.13 16.14 26.08
C VAL A 379 -7.18 17.66 26.04
N ASP A 380 -6.15 18.28 26.61
CA ASP A 380 -6.02 19.73 26.78
C ASP A 380 -4.77 20.26 26.07
N GLU A 381 -4.64 19.94 24.78
CA GLU A 381 -3.55 20.47 23.94
C GLU A 381 -3.72 21.97 23.69
N ASN A 382 -4.97 22.44 23.56
CA ASN A 382 -5.32 23.85 23.54
C ASN A 382 -6.26 24.17 24.72
N PRO A 383 -6.09 25.33 25.37
CA PRO A 383 -7.00 25.77 26.44
C PRO A 383 -8.46 25.75 25.99
N ILE A 384 -9.38 25.33 26.88
CA ILE A 384 -10.81 25.23 26.55
C ILE A 384 -11.40 26.59 26.14
N GLU A 385 -10.86 27.70 26.65
CA GLU A 385 -11.29 29.06 26.32
C GLU A 385 -11.05 29.40 24.84
N GLU A 386 -10.02 28.85 24.21
CA GLU A 386 -9.75 29.01 22.78
C GLU A 386 -10.63 28.12 21.91
N ARG A 387 -11.27 27.12 22.53
CA ARG A 387 -12.11 26.11 21.89
C ARG A 387 -13.61 26.33 22.13
N ASP A 388 -13.99 27.38 22.85
CA ASP A 388 -15.37 27.67 23.24
C ASP A 388 -16.02 28.74 22.35
N TYR A 389 -16.90 28.30 21.45
CA TYR A 389 -17.74 29.16 20.60
C TYR A 389 -19.20 29.22 21.07
N THR A 390 -19.45 28.89 22.34
CA THR A 390 -20.78 28.87 22.96
C THR A 390 -21.07 30.09 23.84
N GLY A 391 -20.14 31.05 23.89
CA GLY A 391 -20.24 32.21 24.79
C GLY A 391 -19.86 31.88 26.23
N GLY A 392 -18.95 30.91 26.43
CA GLY A 392 -18.44 30.54 27.76
C GLY A 392 -19.17 29.38 28.43
N GLU A 393 -20.15 28.77 27.78
CA GLU A 393 -20.92 27.67 28.36
C GLU A 393 -20.11 26.37 28.41
N ALA A 394 -19.44 26.02 27.31
CA ALA A 394 -18.55 24.87 27.24
C ALA A 394 -17.42 24.97 28.28
N THR A 395 -16.81 26.15 28.41
CA THR A 395 -15.76 26.44 29.42
C THR A 395 -16.27 26.17 30.84
N LYS A 396 -17.49 26.62 31.16
CA LYS A 396 -18.09 26.40 32.50
C LYS A 396 -18.29 24.91 32.77
N VAL A 397 -18.80 24.15 31.80
CA VAL A 397 -19.05 22.71 31.93
C VAL A 397 -17.72 21.96 32.09
N TYR A 398 -16.75 22.27 31.23
CA TYR A 398 -15.42 21.66 31.24
C TYR A 398 -14.70 21.86 32.57
N LYS A 399 -14.60 23.11 33.05
CA LYS A 399 -13.97 23.43 34.34
C LYS A 399 -14.64 22.71 35.51
N ARG A 400 -15.98 22.61 35.49
CA ARG A 400 -16.71 21.85 36.51
C ARG A 400 -16.38 20.35 36.49
N MET A 401 -16.14 19.75 35.32
CA MET A 401 -15.69 18.35 35.25
C MET A 401 -14.29 18.19 35.84
N VAL A 402 -13.38 19.11 35.56
CA VAL A 402 -12.03 19.13 36.13
C VAL A 402 -12.10 19.22 37.67
N GLU A 403 -12.90 20.15 38.21
CA GLU A 403 -13.13 20.29 39.65
C GLU A 403 -13.71 19.02 40.29
N LYS A 404 -14.51 18.25 39.53
CA LYS A 404 -15.11 16.98 39.95
C LYS A 404 -14.21 15.76 39.73
N GLY A 405 -12.97 15.94 39.30
CA GLY A 405 -11.97 14.88 39.21
C GLY A 405 -11.78 14.26 37.81
N ALA A 406 -12.22 14.94 36.73
CA ALA A 406 -11.80 14.55 35.38
C ALA A 406 -10.26 14.72 35.22
N CYS A 407 -9.62 13.76 34.56
CA CYS A 407 -8.17 13.74 34.39
C CYS A 407 -7.77 14.56 33.16
N LEU A 408 -7.12 15.70 33.38
CA LEU A 408 -6.51 16.50 32.32
C LEU A 408 -5.21 15.83 31.84
N VAL A 409 -5.08 15.70 30.53
CA VAL A 409 -3.88 15.16 29.87
C VAL A 409 -3.40 16.12 28.78
N PRO A 410 -2.09 16.39 28.67
CA PRO A 410 -1.57 17.47 27.83
C PRO A 410 -1.51 17.11 26.34
N SER A 411 -1.72 15.84 25.98
CA SER A 411 -1.69 15.37 24.59
C SER A 411 -2.44 14.07 24.40
N GLU A 412 -2.77 13.75 23.15
CA GLU A 412 -3.33 12.45 22.77
C GLU A 412 -2.46 11.27 23.23
N ALA A 413 -1.14 11.38 23.06
CA ALA A 413 -0.21 10.33 23.50
C ALA A 413 -0.25 10.12 25.01
N SER A 414 -0.30 11.21 25.78
CA SER A 414 -0.41 11.16 27.24
C SER A 414 -1.75 10.57 27.70
N ALA A 415 -2.83 10.81 26.95
CA ALA A 415 -4.13 10.21 27.22
C ALA A 415 -4.07 8.67 27.14
N ILE A 416 -3.43 8.15 26.10
CA ILE A 416 -3.26 6.70 25.93
C ILE A 416 -2.43 6.10 27.07
N GLU A 417 -1.37 6.78 27.49
CA GLU A 417 -0.54 6.32 28.62
C GLU A 417 -1.29 6.36 29.95
N ALA A 418 -2.06 7.43 30.20
CA ALA A 418 -2.86 7.59 31.42
C ALA A 418 -3.96 6.53 31.53
N ILE A 419 -4.68 6.26 30.44
CA ILE A 419 -5.67 5.18 30.38
C ILE A 419 -4.96 3.83 30.63
N ARG A 420 -3.82 3.57 29.97
CA ARG A 420 -3.08 2.32 30.16
C ARG A 420 -2.63 2.14 31.61
N GLY A 421 -2.03 3.16 32.21
CA GLY A 421 -1.55 3.13 33.59
C GLY A 421 -2.67 2.80 34.57
N ARG A 422 -3.81 3.48 34.43
CA ARG A 422 -4.99 3.27 35.28
C ARG A 422 -5.48 1.83 35.29
N PHE A 423 -5.57 1.20 34.12
CA PHE A 423 -6.08 -0.18 34.03
C PHE A 423 -4.98 -1.24 34.24
N ALA A 424 -3.70 -0.86 34.21
CA ALA A 424 -2.59 -1.75 34.52
C ALA A 424 -2.43 -1.92 36.04
N GLU A 425 -2.64 -0.84 36.81
CA GLU A 425 -2.60 -0.85 38.28
C GLU A 425 -3.74 -1.67 38.92
N GLY A 426 -4.87 -1.85 38.20
CA GLY A 426 -5.98 -2.71 38.64
C GLY A 426 -5.72 -4.22 38.59
N LEU A 427 -4.63 -4.66 37.94
CA LEU A 427 -4.22 -6.08 37.87
C LEU A 427 -3.26 -6.48 39.00
N THR A 428 -2.64 -5.51 39.67
CA THR A 428 -1.88 -5.75 40.90
C THR A 428 -2.82 -5.67 42.09
N PHE A 429 -3.49 -6.78 42.43
CA PHE A 429 -4.01 -7.17 43.76
C PHE A 429 -5.20 -8.14 43.59
N SER A 430 -4.88 -9.41 43.40
CA SER A 430 -5.63 -10.51 44.03
C SER A 430 -4.60 -11.57 44.41
N GLY A 431 -4.56 -11.89 45.70
CA GLY A 431 -3.53 -12.70 46.34
C GLY A 431 -3.59 -14.19 46.03
#